data_AF-A0A7G2RQ97-F1
#
_entry.id   AF-A0A7G2RQ97-F1
#
_cell.length_a   1.000
_cell.length_b   1.000
_cell.length_c   1.000
_cell.angle_alpha   90.00
_cell.angle_beta   90.00
_cell.angle_gamma   90.00
#
_symmetry.space_group_name_H-M   'P 1'
#
loop_
_entity.id
_entity.type
_entity.pdbx_description
1 polymer ?
#
loop_
_entity_poly.entity_id
_entity_poly.type
_entity_poly.pdbx_seq_one_letter_code
_entity_poly.pdbx_strand_id
1 'polypeptide(L)'
;MNILGKIFSSGAKDLVDSVGTAIDKIHTSAEEKELIKAEVEKIILDHDHRMQQEVTKRWEADMQGNWLTKSIRPLSLAFLLVVLTIFTLVDFGFVDLQIKDSWIDLWQLLAITAFGAYFGGRSIEKTRK
;
A
#
# COMPACT_ATOMS: atom_id res chain seq x y z
N MET A 1 1.72 -3.26 20.57
CA MET A 1 2.47 -2.21 19.83
C MET A 1 2.18 -2.41 18.35
N ASN A 2 1.32 -1.58 17.77
CA ASN A 2 0.61 -1.91 16.53
C ASN A 2 1.56 -1.88 15.32
N ILE A 3 1.90 -3.06 14.77
CA ILE A 3 2.74 -3.23 13.56
C ILE A 3 2.20 -2.36 12.40
N LEU A 4 0.89 -2.18 12.34
CA LEU A 4 0.19 -1.29 11.41
C LEU A 4 0.75 0.15 11.46
N GLY A 5 0.94 0.70 12.66
CA GLY A 5 1.41 2.08 12.83
C GLY A 5 2.85 2.31 12.36
N LYS A 6 3.68 1.26 12.34
CA LYS A 6 5.08 1.35 11.91
C LYS A 6 5.27 1.25 10.39
N ILE A 7 4.35 0.57 9.68
CA ILE A 7 4.45 0.36 8.22
C ILE A 7 3.88 1.54 7.44
N PHE A 8 2.82 2.19 7.94
CA PHE A 8 2.14 3.27 7.21
C PHE A 8 2.79 4.66 7.35
N SER A 9 3.79 4.86 8.23
CA SER A 9 4.27 6.20 8.58
C SER A 9 5.61 6.65 8.01
N SER A 10 6.42 5.79 7.36
CA SER A 10 7.86 6.08 7.15
C SER A 10 8.28 6.45 5.72
N GLY A 11 7.75 5.80 4.67
CA GLY A 11 8.43 5.79 3.36
C GLY A 11 8.64 7.14 2.65
N ALA A 12 7.63 8.00 2.57
CA ALA A 12 7.71 9.26 1.81
C ALA A 12 8.30 10.42 2.62
N LYS A 13 8.00 10.45 3.92
CA LYS A 13 8.47 11.50 4.84
C LYS A 13 9.98 11.41 5.05
N ASP A 14 10.50 10.19 5.20
CA ASP A 14 11.94 9.96 5.41
C ASP A 14 12.78 10.38 4.19
N LEU A 15 12.24 10.26 2.97
CA LEU A 15 12.92 10.71 1.74
C LEU A 15 12.98 12.23 1.66
N VAL A 16 11.87 12.92 1.92
CA VAL A 16 11.80 14.40 1.91
C VAL A 16 12.69 14.98 3.01
N ASP A 17 12.65 14.40 4.21
CA ASP A 17 13.49 14.83 5.34
C ASP A 17 14.98 14.61 5.06
N SER A 18 15.34 13.50 4.40
CA SER A 18 16.71 13.19 3.96
C SER A 18 17.23 14.20 2.92
N VAL A 19 16.42 14.52 1.91
CA VAL A 19 16.80 15.50 0.88
C VAL A 19 16.86 16.92 1.46
N GLY A 20 15.93 17.30 2.34
CA GLY A 20 15.98 18.57 3.07
C GLY A 20 17.27 18.74 3.87
N THR A 21 17.68 17.69 4.58
CA THR A 21 18.93 17.66 5.35
C THR A 21 20.18 17.78 4.44
N ALA A 22 20.14 17.20 3.23
CA ALA A 22 21.23 17.31 2.27
C ALA A 22 21.34 18.72 1.68
N ILE A 23 20.21 19.38 1.38
CA ILE A 23 20.16 20.76 0.87
C ILE A 23 20.65 21.74 1.94
N ASP A 24 20.31 21.51 3.21
CA ASP A 24 20.71 22.40 4.31
C ASP A 24 22.23 22.44 4.52
N LYS A 25 22.96 21.36 4.16
CA LYS A 25 24.44 21.28 4.20
C LYS A 25 25.13 22.05 3.08
N ILE A 26 24.41 22.52 2.08
CA ILE A 26 24.99 23.34 0.99
C ILE A 26 25.17 24.78 1.52
N HIS A 27 26.33 25.39 1.30
CA HIS A 27 26.62 26.78 1.70
C HIS A 27 26.09 27.78 0.65
N THR A 28 24.77 27.87 0.51
CA THR A 28 24.06 28.79 -0.42
C THR A 28 23.12 29.75 0.32
N SER A 29 22.59 30.76 -0.38
CA SER A 29 21.64 31.72 0.21
C SER A 29 20.33 31.03 0.63
N ALA A 30 19.60 31.63 1.58
CA ALA A 30 18.33 31.07 2.05
C ALA A 30 17.29 30.95 0.91
N GLU A 31 17.24 31.93 0.01
CA GLU A 31 16.36 31.94 -1.16
C GLU A 31 16.73 30.84 -2.17
N GLU A 32 18.03 30.62 -2.42
CA GLU A 32 18.49 29.53 -3.28
C GLU A 32 18.13 28.15 -2.70
N LYS A 33 18.25 27.98 -1.38
CA LYS A 33 17.84 26.72 -0.71
C LYS A 33 16.34 26.48 -0.82
N GLU A 34 15.52 27.51 -0.66
CA GLU A 34 14.07 27.39 -0.77
C GLU A 34 13.64 27.05 -2.20
N LEU A 35 14.26 27.68 -3.21
CA LEU A 35 14.07 27.35 -4.62
C LEU A 35 14.45 25.89 -4.93
N ILE A 36 15.58 25.41 -4.40
CA ILE A 36 16.02 24.01 -4.60
C ILE A 36 15.04 23.04 -3.92
N LYS A 37 14.58 23.33 -2.69
CA LYS A 37 13.58 22.49 -2.01
C LYS A 37 12.28 22.41 -2.82
N ALA A 38 11.79 23.54 -3.33
CA ALA A 38 10.58 23.58 -4.15
C ALA A 38 10.74 22.79 -5.47
N GLU A 39 11.88 22.91 -6.15
CA GLU A 39 12.12 22.17 -7.40
C GLU A 39 12.28 20.66 -7.14
N VAL A 40 12.93 20.27 -6.04
CA VAL A 40 13.01 18.86 -5.62
C VAL A 40 11.62 18.31 -5.31
N GLU A 41 10.81 19.04 -4.55
CA GLU A 41 9.44 18.63 -4.21
C GLU A 41 8.62 18.44 -5.49
N LYS A 42 8.72 19.38 -6.44
CA LYS A 42 8.08 19.27 -7.75
C LYS A 42 8.55 18.05 -8.54
N ILE A 43 9.85 17.73 -8.54
CA ILE A 43 10.39 16.52 -9.19
C ILE A 43 9.84 15.25 -8.53
N ILE A 44 9.76 15.21 -7.20
CA ILE A 44 9.18 14.07 -6.46
C ILE A 44 7.71 13.90 -6.82
N LEU A 45 6.94 15.00 -6.84
CA LEU A 45 5.53 14.99 -7.19
C LEU A 45 5.30 14.56 -8.65
N ASP A 46 6.10 15.05 -9.60
CA ASP A 46 6.02 14.62 -11.00
C ASP A 46 6.38 13.13 -11.16
N HIS A 47 7.39 12.66 -10.43
CA HIS A 47 7.76 11.25 -10.41
C HIS A 47 6.63 10.37 -9.85
N ASP A 48 6.04 10.75 -8.72
CA ASP A 48 4.91 10.01 -8.14
C ASP A 48 3.71 10.04 -9.09
N HIS A 49 3.40 11.17 -9.70
CA HIS A 49 2.34 11.27 -10.70
C HIS A 49 2.58 10.34 -11.89
N ARG A 50 3.80 10.30 -12.44
CA ARG A 50 4.17 9.35 -13.52
C ARG A 50 4.05 7.89 -13.06
N MET A 51 4.47 7.59 -11.84
CA MET A 51 4.29 6.26 -11.25
C MET A 51 2.82 5.86 -11.16
N GLN A 52 1.95 6.76 -10.70
CA GLN A 52 0.50 6.51 -10.65
C GLN A 52 -0.09 6.30 -12.05
N GLN A 53 0.39 7.02 -13.06
CA GLN A 53 -0.02 6.80 -14.45
C GLN A 53 0.38 5.41 -14.94
N GLU A 54 1.61 4.94 -14.68
CA GLU A 54 2.04 3.59 -15.06
C GLU A 54 1.26 2.50 -14.33
N VAL A 55 0.94 2.70 -13.05
CA VAL A 55 0.04 1.81 -12.30
C VAL A 55 -1.34 1.75 -12.94
N THR A 56 -1.89 2.91 -13.34
CA THR A 56 -3.20 3.00 -14.00
C THR A 56 -3.18 2.29 -15.35
N LYS A 57 -2.17 2.54 -16.20
CA LYS A 57 -1.99 1.85 -17.49
C LYS A 57 -1.92 0.33 -17.31
N ARG A 58 -1.20 -0.14 -16.29
CA ARG A 58 -1.13 -1.57 -15.97
C ARG A 58 -2.51 -2.13 -15.60
N TRP A 59 -3.27 -1.39 -14.81
CA TRP A 59 -4.63 -1.80 -14.43
C TRP A 59 -5.58 -1.83 -15.64
N GLU A 60 -5.49 -0.84 -16.53
CA GLU A 60 -6.24 -0.81 -17.79
C GLU A 60 -5.87 -2.00 -18.68
N ALA A 61 -4.58 -2.31 -18.82
CA ALA A 61 -4.11 -3.47 -19.56
C ALA A 61 -4.63 -4.78 -18.96
N ASP A 62 -4.60 -4.93 -17.63
CA ASP A 62 -5.16 -6.09 -16.93
C ASP A 62 -6.68 -6.20 -17.16
N MET A 63 -7.40 -5.07 -17.22
CA MET A 63 -8.83 -5.01 -17.49
C MET A 63 -9.21 -5.29 -18.95
N GLN A 64 -8.29 -5.14 -19.90
CA GLN A 64 -8.52 -5.49 -21.30
C GLN A 64 -8.28 -6.98 -21.59
N GLY A 65 -7.66 -7.71 -20.65
CA GLY A 65 -7.33 -9.13 -20.79
C GLY A 65 -8.52 -10.10 -20.73
N ASN A 66 -8.19 -11.40 -20.63
CA ASN A 66 -9.16 -12.48 -20.52
C ASN A 66 -9.93 -12.44 -19.18
N TRP A 67 -11.01 -13.22 -19.07
CA TRP A 67 -11.86 -13.26 -17.87
C TRP A 67 -11.08 -13.47 -16.56
N LEU A 68 -10.04 -14.31 -16.59
CA LEU A 68 -9.21 -14.59 -15.42
C LEU A 68 -8.44 -13.35 -14.96
N THR A 69 -7.86 -12.60 -15.89
CA THR A 69 -7.11 -11.36 -15.60
C THR A 69 -8.03 -10.29 -15.00
N LYS A 70 -9.24 -10.15 -15.55
CA LYS A 70 -10.27 -9.22 -15.04
C LYS A 70 -10.74 -9.58 -13.63
N SER A 71 -10.82 -10.87 -13.33
CA SER A 71 -11.39 -11.40 -12.08
C SER A 71 -10.34 -11.73 -11.02
N ILE A 72 -9.04 -11.56 -11.30
CA ILE A 72 -7.98 -12.03 -10.39
C ILE A 72 -8.04 -11.36 -9.02
N ARG A 73 -8.34 -10.06 -8.96
CA ARG A 73 -8.47 -9.31 -7.70
C ARG A 73 -9.63 -9.84 -6.84
N PRO A 74 -10.90 -9.87 -7.31
CA PRO A 74 -11.99 -10.44 -6.52
C PRO A 74 -11.77 -11.93 -6.19
N LEU A 75 -11.17 -12.71 -7.11
CA LEU A 75 -10.86 -14.12 -6.85
C LEU A 75 -9.82 -14.30 -5.75
N SER A 76 -8.76 -13.47 -5.71
CA SER A 76 -7.77 -13.52 -4.62
C SER A 76 -8.38 -13.21 -3.26
N LEU A 77 -9.37 -12.30 -3.20
CA LEU A 77 -10.07 -11.97 -1.96
C LEU A 77 -11.02 -13.08 -1.54
N ALA A 78 -11.75 -13.67 -2.48
CA ALA A 78 -12.60 -14.83 -2.21
C ALA A 78 -11.76 -16.01 -1.72
N PHE A 79 -10.62 -16.27 -2.34
CA PHE A 79 -9.66 -17.28 -1.88
C PHE A 79 -9.18 -17.00 -0.45
N LEU A 80 -8.78 -15.76 -0.17
CA LEU A 80 -8.32 -15.36 1.15
C LEU A 80 -9.42 -15.52 2.21
N LEU A 81 -10.68 -15.19 1.87
CA LEU A 81 -11.83 -15.41 2.74
C LEU A 81 -12.07 -16.90 3.02
N VAL A 82 -11.96 -17.76 1.99
CA VAL A 82 -12.09 -19.22 2.15
C VAL A 82 -11.00 -19.77 3.06
N VAL A 83 -9.75 -19.38 2.85
CA VAL A 83 -8.62 -19.79 3.70
C VAL A 83 -8.84 -19.35 5.15
N LEU A 84 -9.22 -18.09 5.39
CA LEU A 84 -9.51 -17.60 6.74
C LEU A 84 -10.66 -18.37 7.38
N THR A 85 -11.72 -18.68 6.62
CA THR A 85 -12.85 -19.49 7.12
C THR A 85 -12.37 -20.89 7.55
N ILE A 86 -11.53 -21.55 6.74
CA ILE A 86 -10.95 -22.85 7.09
C ILE A 86 -10.11 -22.75 8.37
N PHE A 87 -9.28 -21.72 8.51
CA PHE A 87 -8.48 -21.50 9.72
C PHE A 87 -9.36 -21.32 10.96
N THR A 88 -10.46 -20.59 10.86
CA THR A 88 -11.40 -20.46 11.99
C THR A 88 -12.05 -21.79 12.38
N LEU A 89 -12.30 -22.68 11.42
CA LEU A 89 -12.81 -24.03 11.71
C LEU A 89 -11.77 -24.90 12.42
N VAL A 90 -10.48 -24.75 12.12
CA VAL A 90 -9.41 -25.44 12.86
C VAL A 90 -9.39 -24.98 14.33
N ASP A 91 -9.55 -23.69 14.58
CA ASP A 91 -9.57 -23.11 15.93
C ASP A 91 -10.80 -23.54 16.76
N PHE A 92 -11.94 -23.81 16.12
CA PHE A 92 -13.11 -24.40 16.78
C PHE A 92 -12.92 -25.88 17.21
N GLY A 93 -11.72 -26.44 17.06
CA GLY A 93 -11.37 -27.77 17.54
C GLY A 93 -11.83 -28.90 16.62
N PHE A 94 -12.21 -28.60 15.37
CA PHE A 94 -12.48 -29.64 14.37
C PHE A 94 -11.20 -30.38 13.95
N VAL A 95 -10.02 -29.82 14.22
CA VAL A 95 -8.70 -30.41 13.98
C VAL A 95 -7.80 -30.07 15.18
N ASP A 96 -7.07 -31.04 15.72
CA ASP A 96 -6.16 -30.85 16.86
C ASP A 96 -4.85 -30.18 16.42
N LEU A 97 -4.90 -28.86 16.20
CA LEU A 97 -3.76 -28.07 15.73
C LEU A 97 -3.72 -26.74 16.47
N GLN A 98 -2.72 -26.55 17.35
CA GLN A 98 -2.52 -25.30 18.08
C GLN A 98 -1.95 -24.20 17.17
N ILE A 99 -2.75 -23.15 16.93
CA ILE A 99 -2.33 -21.98 16.17
C ILE A 99 -1.62 -21.01 17.11
N LYS A 100 -0.39 -20.59 16.80
CA LYS A 100 0.33 -19.58 17.59
C LYS A 100 -0.24 -18.18 17.32
N ASP A 101 -0.30 -17.33 18.33
CA ASP A 101 -0.77 -15.93 18.24
C ASP A 101 -0.09 -15.11 17.13
N SER A 102 1.20 -15.38 16.87
CA SER A 102 1.94 -14.71 15.79
C SER A 102 1.31 -14.93 14.41
N TRP A 103 0.66 -16.08 14.19
CA TRP A 103 -0.06 -16.35 12.95
C TRP A 103 -1.36 -15.56 12.88
N ILE A 104 -2.08 -15.42 14.00
CA ILE A 104 -3.32 -14.65 14.07
C ILE A 104 -3.03 -13.18 13.71
N ASP A 105 -1.99 -12.59 14.29
CA ASP A 105 -1.55 -11.22 13.99
C ASP A 105 -1.17 -11.04 12.51
N LEU A 106 -0.43 -12.00 11.95
CA LEU A 106 -0.04 -11.98 10.53
C LEU A 106 -1.26 -12.07 9.61
N TRP A 107 -2.21 -12.96 9.90
CA TRP A 107 -3.43 -13.14 9.12
C TRP A 107 -4.33 -11.91 9.20
N GLN A 108 -4.46 -11.31 10.37
CA GLN A 108 -5.19 -10.06 10.56
C GLN A 108 -4.58 -8.92 9.74
N LEU A 109 -3.25 -8.77 9.77
CA LEU A 109 -2.54 -7.78 8.96
C LEU A 109 -2.79 -8.00 7.47
N LEU A 110 -2.60 -9.23 7.00
CA LEU A 110 -2.81 -9.59 5.60
C LEU A 110 -4.25 -9.31 5.15
N ALA A 111 -5.25 -9.68 5.97
CA ALA A 111 -6.66 -9.47 5.68
C ALA A 111 -6.99 -7.97 5.57
N ILE A 112 -6.62 -7.17 6.58
CA ILE A 112 -6.88 -5.73 6.58
C ILE A 112 -6.18 -5.05 5.40
N THR A 113 -4.94 -5.42 5.09
CA THR A 113 -4.21 -4.87 3.94
C THR A 113 -4.88 -5.26 2.61
N ALA A 114 -5.23 -6.53 2.40
CA ALA A 114 -5.81 -6.99 1.14
C ALA A 114 -7.22 -6.45 0.92
N PHE A 115 -8.11 -6.56 1.92
CA PHE A 115 -9.47 -6.05 1.84
C PHE A 115 -9.50 -4.51 1.82
N GLY A 116 -8.66 -3.87 2.65
CA GLY A 116 -8.52 -2.42 2.69
C GLY A 116 -8.00 -1.84 1.38
N ALA A 117 -7.01 -2.45 0.75
CA ALA A 117 -6.52 -2.00 -0.56
C ALA A 117 -7.60 -2.12 -1.65
N TYR A 118 -8.34 -3.24 -1.68
CA TYR A 118 -9.37 -3.46 -2.69
C TYR A 118 -10.59 -2.55 -2.51
N PHE A 119 -11.18 -2.51 -1.31
CA PHE A 119 -12.38 -1.73 -1.05
C PHE A 119 -12.06 -0.25 -0.83
N GLY A 120 -10.93 0.09 -0.21
CA GLY A 120 -10.48 1.47 -0.03
C GLY A 120 -10.18 2.15 -1.36
N GLY A 121 -9.48 1.46 -2.28
CA GLY A 121 -9.25 1.97 -3.64
C GLY A 121 -10.55 2.21 -4.40
N ARG A 122 -11.50 1.26 -4.33
CA ARG A 122 -12.83 1.37 -4.94
C ARG A 122 -13.70 2.48 -4.34
N SER A 123 -13.57 2.73 -3.03
CA SER A 123 -14.34 3.79 -2.35
C SER A 123 -13.82 5.18 -2.72
N ILE A 124 -12.50 5.38 -2.75
CA ILE A 124 -11.90 6.66 -3.17
C ILE A 124 -12.24 6.98 -4.63
N GLU A 125 -12.25 5.97 -5.50
CA GLU A 125 -12.65 6.11 -6.91
C GLU A 125 -14.11 6.58 -7.07
N LYS A 126 -15.01 6.19 -6.15
CA LYS A 126 -16.41 6.60 -6.17
C LYS A 126 -16.65 8.00 -5.62
N THR A 127 -15.86 8.46 -4.65
CA THR A 127 -16.03 9.80 -4.05
C THR A 127 -15.39 10.91 -4.89
N ARG A 128 -14.45 10.57 -5.79
CA ARG A 128 -13.85 11.52 -6.76
C ARG A 128 -14.56 11.56 -8.12
N LYS A 129 -15.61 10.76 -8.34
CA LYS A 129 -16.54 10.91 -9.46
C LYS A 129 -17.64 11.91 -9.12
#